data_AF-A0A6J2PB08-F1
#
_entry.id   AF-A0A6J2PB08-F1
#
_cell.length_a   1.000
_cell.length_b   1.000
_cell.length_c   1.000
_cell.angle_alpha   90.00
_cell.angle_beta   90.00
_cell.angle_gamma   90.00
#
_symmetry.space_group_name_H-M   'P 1'
#
loop_
_entity.id
_entity.type
_entity.pdbx_description
1 polymer ?
#
loop_
_entity_poly.entity_id
_entity_poly.type
_entity_poly.pdbx_seq_one_letter_code
_entity_poly.pdbx_strand_id
1 'polypeptide(L)'
;MDRQQYLLEANRQLGNTQHYKPIQQSLQPQTQIQLRTIIQSLYQNKFLNAKQKNYLFGPDHPRPRYFYLLPKIHKESITWTIPFEVPPGRPIVSDCNSTSYNISQYIDHYLGPLSTKHPSHIKDTYHFLDLIRPMAVPIHSLLFTIDINSLYTNINTVLGLKTVSSIFNQYPDKHRPDSELLQLLSICLNNNDFLFNNNHFLQVSGTAMGQRYAPSYANIYMSEWEREALAKCPHKPSVYLRYLDDIFGIWPHDAALFSEFINILNNHHPSITVTYILNAQQVNFLDTTVFFQQSNNTQNRLLTKVYFKDTDTHALLHKASYHPKHTFKGIIKSQIIRFYRISSKLTDFHTSTQILFRSLTTRGYGKRFLRTIKTTTLSSLAPARSCLPDTQLSSPVSGMTWPPPPTSSKSLSSPSPHSPYPNQGLYPNPNPPPITPNPNSYPYPGVGGHPNRRTINPSTLLQPHSTPMDPQQIIPFVSTFSHRITGLHHTIKQNFLQHPPSSLIISGLESNDRWTTGQRKRAEKVWIERLGTTVPRGLNDT
;
A
#
# COMPACT_ATOMS: atom_id res chain seq x y z
N MET A 1 9.48 -21.88 5.92
CA MET A 1 8.91 -22.26 7.22
C MET A 1 7.81 -23.27 6.98
N ASP A 2 7.94 -24.44 7.59
CA ASP A 2 6.82 -25.37 7.73
C ASP A 2 5.85 -24.93 8.84
N ARG A 3 4.82 -25.73 9.10
CA ARG A 3 3.81 -25.44 10.13
C ARG A 3 4.40 -25.39 11.55
N GLN A 4 5.33 -26.27 11.89
CA GLN A 4 5.89 -26.34 13.24
C GLN A 4 6.74 -25.11 13.52
N GLN A 5 7.61 -24.73 12.59
CA GLN A 5 8.43 -23.51 12.65
C GLN A 5 7.55 -22.25 12.77
N TYR A 6 6.45 -22.21 12.01
CA TYR A 6 5.49 -21.11 12.05
C TYR A 6 4.79 -20.99 13.41
N LEU A 7 4.34 -22.11 13.97
CA LEU A 7 3.72 -22.16 15.30
C LEU A 7 4.71 -21.76 16.40
N LEU A 8 5.97 -22.20 16.30
CA LEU A 8 7.02 -21.84 17.24
C LEU A 8 7.25 -20.33 17.28
N GLU A 9 7.46 -19.70 16.12
CA GLU A 9 7.69 -18.25 16.08
C GLU A 9 6.45 -17.46 16.53
N ALA A 10 5.25 -17.91 16.16
CA ALA A 10 4.03 -17.25 16.58
C ALA A 10 3.84 -17.33 18.10
N ASN A 11 4.01 -18.52 18.69
CA ASN A 11 3.88 -18.72 20.13
C ASN A 11 4.97 -17.98 20.92
N ARG A 12 6.18 -17.85 20.38
CA ARG A 12 7.23 -17.00 20.99
C ARG A 12 6.78 -15.55 21.10
N GLN A 13 6.15 -15.00 20.06
CA GLN A 13 5.65 -13.62 20.10
C GLN A 13 4.41 -13.48 20.98
N LEU A 14 3.44 -14.38 20.85
CA LEU A 14 2.19 -14.37 21.63
C LEU A 14 2.43 -14.68 23.12
N GLY A 15 3.55 -15.31 23.45
CA GLY A 15 4.02 -15.50 24.83
C GLY A 15 4.58 -14.23 25.48
N ASN A 16 4.80 -13.15 24.73
CA ASN A 16 5.20 -11.87 25.31
C ASN A 16 4.00 -11.18 25.98
N THR A 17 3.92 -11.30 27.31
CA THR A 17 2.84 -10.77 28.14
C THR A 17 2.80 -9.24 28.21
N GLN A 18 3.84 -8.55 27.75
CA GLN A 18 3.82 -7.09 27.62
C GLN A 18 2.97 -6.62 26.43
N HIS A 19 2.80 -7.47 25.41
CA HIS A 19 2.07 -7.12 24.19
C HIS A 19 0.78 -7.91 24.01
N TYR A 20 0.73 -9.15 24.48
CA TYR A 20 -0.40 -10.06 24.26
C TYR A 20 -0.84 -10.76 25.53
N LYS A 21 -2.13 -11.06 25.62
CA LYS A 21 -2.71 -11.82 26.71
C LYS A 21 -3.69 -12.86 26.15
N PRO A 22 -3.62 -14.15 26.55
CA PRO A 22 -4.65 -15.11 26.20
C PRO A 22 -5.98 -14.74 26.87
N ILE A 23 -7.08 -14.91 26.17
CA ILE A 23 -8.44 -14.68 26.67
C ILE A 23 -9.30 -15.91 26.43
N GLN A 24 -10.33 -16.10 27.26
CA GLN A 24 -11.19 -17.29 27.16
C GLN A 24 -12.15 -17.22 25.96
N GLN A 25 -12.62 -16.02 25.61
CA GLN A 25 -13.58 -15.80 24.54
C GLN A 25 -13.33 -14.45 23.86
N SER A 26 -13.85 -14.31 22.64
CA SER A 26 -13.76 -13.06 21.87
C SER A 26 -14.46 -11.90 22.57
N LEU A 27 -13.86 -10.70 22.45
CA LEU A 27 -14.45 -9.43 22.90
C LEU A 27 -15.29 -8.76 21.81
N GLN A 28 -15.39 -9.36 20.62
CA GLN A 28 -16.08 -8.77 19.48
C GLN A 28 -17.55 -8.42 19.76
N PRO A 29 -18.37 -9.24 20.43
CA PRO A 29 -19.77 -8.91 20.69
C PRO A 29 -19.92 -7.64 21.54
N GLN A 30 -19.17 -7.52 22.65
CA GLN A 30 -19.21 -6.33 23.49
C GLN A 30 -18.66 -5.10 22.75
N THR A 31 -17.56 -5.28 22.00
CA THR A 31 -16.94 -4.22 21.20
C THR A 31 -17.91 -3.69 20.14
N GLN A 32 -18.67 -4.56 19.47
CA GLN A 32 -19.64 -4.16 18.47
C GLN A 32 -20.74 -3.27 19.06
N ILE A 33 -21.23 -3.61 20.25
CA ILE A 33 -22.23 -2.80 20.97
C ILE A 33 -21.66 -1.41 21.26
N GLN A 34 -20.46 -1.34 21.84
CA GLN A 34 -19.80 -0.06 22.17
C GLN A 34 -19.61 0.82 20.92
N LEU A 35 -19.09 0.25 19.83
CA LEU A 35 -18.90 0.97 18.58
C LEU A 35 -20.24 1.47 18.01
N ARG A 36 -21.26 0.60 17.94
CA ARG A 36 -22.59 0.96 17.39
C ARG A 36 -23.27 2.07 18.19
N THR A 37 -23.10 2.09 19.52
CA THR A 37 -23.59 3.18 20.37
C THR A 37 -22.97 4.53 19.99
N ILE A 38 -21.65 4.57 19.79
CA ILE A 38 -20.96 5.81 19.38
C ILE A 38 -21.39 6.22 17.97
N ILE A 39 -21.49 5.28 17.02
CA ILE A 39 -21.97 5.58 15.66
C ILE A 39 -23.41 6.11 15.67
N GLN A 40 -24.26 5.58 16.55
CA GLN A 40 -25.62 6.08 16.72
C GLN A 40 -25.63 7.52 17.25
N SER A 41 -24.77 7.85 18.21
CA SER A 41 -24.60 9.21 18.71
C SER A 41 -24.11 10.17 17.62
N LEU A 42 -23.07 9.79 16.86
CA LEU A 42 -22.58 10.57 15.72
C LEU A 42 -23.67 10.85 14.67
N TYR A 43 -24.55 9.88 14.42
CA TYR A 43 -25.69 10.06 13.52
C TYR A 43 -26.75 11.02 14.08
N GLN A 44 -27.07 10.90 15.37
CA GLN A 44 -28.02 11.81 16.05
C GLN A 44 -27.51 13.25 16.03
N ASN A 45 -26.20 13.43 16.27
CA ASN A 45 -25.50 14.72 16.27
C ASN A 45 -25.19 15.25 14.86
N LYS A 46 -25.69 14.60 13.80
CA LYS A 46 -25.54 15.02 12.38
C LYS A 46 -24.10 15.04 11.85
N PHE A 47 -23.16 14.39 12.52
CA PHE A 47 -21.82 14.13 11.96
C PHE A 47 -21.84 13.06 10.86
N LEU A 48 -22.86 12.19 10.85
CA LEU A 48 -23.03 11.15 9.84
C LEU A 48 -24.39 11.23 9.16
N ASN A 49 -24.41 10.92 7.87
CA ASN A 49 -25.64 10.59 7.16
C ASN A 49 -25.99 9.10 7.31
N ALA A 50 -27.20 8.71 6.88
CA ALA A 50 -27.68 7.33 7.03
C ALA A 50 -26.80 6.29 6.30
N LYS A 51 -26.25 6.64 5.14
CA LYS A 51 -25.36 5.75 4.38
C LYS A 51 -24.04 5.52 5.11
N GLN A 52 -23.44 6.58 5.66
CA GLN A 52 -22.23 6.48 6.47
C GLN A 52 -22.48 5.68 7.76
N LYS A 53 -23.58 5.95 8.46
CA LYS A 53 -23.99 5.19 9.64
C LYS A 53 -24.09 3.69 9.32
N ASN A 54 -24.84 3.32 8.27
CA ASN A 54 -25.01 1.91 7.89
C ASN A 54 -23.69 1.25 7.48
N TYR A 55 -22.81 1.99 6.80
CA TYR A 55 -21.47 1.52 6.49
C TYR A 55 -20.66 1.24 7.76
N LEU A 56 -20.66 2.16 8.72
CA LEU A 56 -19.89 2.06 9.96
C LEU A 56 -20.47 1.04 10.96
N PHE A 57 -21.77 0.74 10.90
CA PHE A 57 -22.40 -0.32 11.69
C PHE A 57 -21.85 -1.71 11.40
N GLY A 58 -21.32 -1.91 10.19
CA GLY A 58 -20.75 -3.18 9.75
C GLY A 58 -21.77 -4.32 9.67
N PRO A 59 -21.31 -5.54 9.36
CA PRO A 59 -22.16 -6.73 9.37
C PRO A 59 -22.64 -7.06 10.78
N ASP A 60 -23.81 -7.71 10.91
CA ASP A 60 -24.32 -8.19 12.20
C ASP A 60 -23.48 -9.35 12.75
N HIS A 61 -22.93 -10.18 11.85
CA HIS A 61 -22.00 -11.25 12.20
C HIS A 61 -20.60 -10.94 11.64
N PRO A 62 -19.80 -10.14 12.36
CA PRO A 62 -18.46 -9.77 11.95
C PRO A 62 -17.53 -11.00 11.95
N ARG A 63 -16.55 -10.97 11.06
CA ARG A 63 -15.50 -11.99 11.02
C ARG A 63 -14.56 -11.82 12.22
N PRO A 64 -14.09 -12.90 12.86
CA PRO A 64 -13.01 -12.79 13.83
C PRO A 64 -11.74 -12.25 13.16
N ARG A 65 -10.93 -11.52 13.92
CA ARG A 65 -9.60 -11.12 13.45
C ARG A 65 -8.68 -12.34 13.45
N TYR A 66 -7.83 -12.47 12.45
CA TYR A 66 -6.87 -13.58 12.37
C TYR A 66 -5.45 -13.08 12.46
N PHE A 67 -4.67 -13.65 13.37
CA PHE A 67 -3.25 -13.41 13.46
C PHE A 67 -2.49 -14.28 12.45
N TYR A 68 -1.54 -13.68 11.76
CA TYR A 68 -0.59 -14.38 10.91
C TYR A 68 0.75 -13.65 10.88
N LEU A 69 1.81 -14.41 10.63
CA LEU A 69 3.17 -13.93 10.46
C LEU A 69 3.54 -13.79 8.97
N LEU A 70 4.24 -12.70 8.65
CA LEU A 70 5.01 -12.57 7.42
C LEU A 70 6.50 -12.81 7.71
N PRO A 71 7.16 -13.82 7.10
CA PRO A 71 8.55 -14.14 7.42
C PRO A 71 9.52 -13.03 7.00
N LYS A 72 10.41 -12.59 7.89
CA LYS A 72 11.44 -11.58 7.61
C LYS A 72 12.76 -12.22 7.12
N ILE A 73 12.71 -12.90 5.97
CA ILE A 73 13.86 -13.64 5.38
C ILE A 73 15.06 -12.77 4.98
N HIS A 74 14.89 -11.45 4.98
CA HIS A 74 15.94 -10.49 4.63
C HIS A 74 16.85 -10.15 5.81
N LYS A 75 16.53 -10.60 7.02
CA LYS A 75 17.39 -10.44 8.20
C LYS A 75 18.53 -11.46 8.14
N GLU A 76 19.67 -11.14 8.72
CA GLU A 76 20.83 -12.05 8.75
C GLU A 76 20.44 -13.38 9.39
N SER A 77 20.80 -14.49 8.74
CA SER A 77 20.38 -15.83 9.13
C SER A 77 20.81 -16.21 10.56
N ILE A 78 21.92 -15.67 11.05
CA ILE A 78 22.37 -15.85 12.44
C ILE A 78 21.43 -15.19 13.46
N THR A 79 20.69 -14.14 13.08
CA THR A 79 19.76 -13.40 13.95
C THR A 79 18.32 -13.93 13.89
N TRP A 80 18.11 -15.03 13.16
CA TRP A 80 16.80 -15.65 13.04
C TRP A 80 16.34 -16.23 14.38
N THR A 81 15.02 -16.35 14.58
CA THR A 81 14.42 -16.90 15.82
C THR A 81 15.07 -18.21 16.22
N ILE A 82 15.26 -19.09 15.24
CA ILE A 82 16.22 -20.17 15.31
C ILE A 82 17.27 -19.87 14.25
N PRO A 83 18.55 -19.66 14.64
CA PRO A 83 19.61 -19.33 13.69
C PRO A 83 19.63 -20.28 12.50
N PHE A 84 19.70 -19.72 11.30
CA PHE A 84 19.72 -20.41 10.00
C PHE A 84 18.48 -21.26 9.64
N GLU A 85 17.47 -21.29 10.49
CA GLU A 85 16.31 -22.16 10.30
C GLU A 85 14.98 -21.39 10.26
N VAL A 86 14.65 -20.64 11.32
CA VAL A 86 13.33 -20.02 11.50
C VAL A 86 13.45 -18.50 11.48
N PRO A 87 13.16 -17.83 10.36
CA PRO A 87 13.23 -16.38 10.29
C PRO A 87 12.22 -15.72 11.23
N PRO A 88 12.50 -14.52 11.76
CA PRO A 88 11.57 -13.80 12.61
C PRO A 88 10.28 -13.47 11.85
N GLY A 89 9.15 -13.54 12.54
CA GLY A 89 7.84 -13.20 11.98
C GLY A 89 7.51 -11.72 12.13
N ARG A 90 6.89 -11.11 11.12
CA ARG A 90 6.16 -9.85 11.29
C ARG A 90 4.70 -10.19 11.65
N PRO A 91 4.23 -9.90 12.87
CA PRO A 91 2.86 -10.18 13.25
C PRO A 91 1.90 -9.23 12.54
N ILE A 92 0.85 -9.77 11.95
CA ILE A 92 -0.25 -9.03 11.33
C ILE A 92 -1.55 -9.56 11.90
N VAL A 93 -2.44 -8.65 12.28
CA VAL A 93 -3.81 -8.97 12.68
C VAL A 93 -4.73 -8.55 11.54
N SER A 94 -5.29 -9.53 10.83
CA SER A 94 -6.22 -9.28 9.73
C SER A 94 -7.55 -8.76 10.29
N ASP A 95 -7.82 -7.48 10.04
CA ASP A 95 -9.08 -6.83 10.45
C ASP A 95 -10.20 -6.95 9.42
N CYS A 96 -9.99 -7.69 8.33
CA CYS A 96 -10.94 -7.72 7.20
C CYS A 96 -12.32 -8.22 7.63
N ASN A 97 -13.36 -7.38 7.43
CA ASN A 97 -14.75 -7.63 7.80
C ASN A 97 -14.97 -7.89 9.31
N SER A 98 -14.07 -7.41 10.17
CA SER A 98 -14.25 -7.44 11.61
C SER A 98 -15.16 -6.30 12.10
N THR A 99 -15.40 -6.25 13.42
CA THR A 99 -16.14 -5.17 14.09
C THR A 99 -15.54 -3.78 13.89
N SER A 100 -14.21 -3.65 13.78
CA SER A 100 -13.52 -2.36 13.69
C SER A 100 -13.14 -1.96 12.26
N TYR A 101 -13.36 -2.81 11.26
CA TYR A 101 -12.78 -2.62 9.92
C TYR A 101 -13.15 -1.26 9.28
N ASN A 102 -14.44 -0.96 9.25
CA ASN A 102 -14.96 0.29 8.67
C ASN A 102 -14.71 1.47 9.62
N ILE A 103 -14.72 1.24 10.93
CA ILE A 103 -14.38 2.24 11.94
C ILE A 103 -12.94 2.70 11.79
N SER A 104 -12.01 1.76 11.54
CA SER A 104 -10.62 2.07 11.34
C SER A 104 -10.39 2.96 10.12
N GLN A 105 -11.19 2.81 9.06
CA GLN A 105 -11.16 3.72 7.92
C GLN A 105 -11.66 5.12 8.30
N TYR A 106 -12.71 5.19 9.11
CA TYR A 106 -13.28 6.47 9.55
C TYR A 106 -12.33 7.25 10.44
N ILE A 107 -11.64 6.58 11.37
CA ILE A 107 -10.59 7.21 12.19
C ILE A 107 -9.46 7.72 11.28
N ASP A 108 -8.97 6.88 10.37
CA ASP A 108 -7.86 7.24 9.47
C ASP A 108 -8.18 8.43 8.56
N HIS A 109 -9.44 8.58 8.15
CA HIS A 109 -9.89 9.73 7.37
C HIS A 109 -9.54 11.07 8.03
N TYR A 110 -9.62 11.15 9.36
CA TYR A 110 -9.28 12.36 10.12
C TYR A 110 -7.83 12.40 10.61
N LEU A 111 -7.22 11.25 10.93
CA LEU A 111 -5.82 11.21 11.39
C LEU A 111 -4.82 11.41 10.23
N GLY A 112 -5.10 10.86 9.06
CA GLY A 112 -4.20 10.87 7.91
C GLY A 112 -3.67 12.26 7.56
N PRO A 113 -4.54 13.27 7.35
CA PRO A 113 -4.11 14.63 7.04
C PRO A 113 -3.29 15.32 8.14
N LEU A 114 -3.48 14.92 9.40
CA LEU A 114 -2.74 15.47 10.55
C LEU A 114 -1.38 14.79 10.71
N SER A 115 -1.31 13.50 10.38
CA SER A 115 -0.10 12.68 10.52
C SER A 115 1.07 13.13 9.65
N THR A 116 0.84 14.04 8.71
CA THR A 116 1.86 14.58 7.78
C THR A 116 2.27 16.02 8.11
N LYS A 117 1.71 16.62 9.17
CA LYS A 117 1.94 18.04 9.53
C LYS A 117 3.27 18.29 10.24
N HIS A 118 3.92 17.24 10.75
CA HIS A 118 5.18 17.38 11.47
C HIS A 118 6.34 17.72 10.52
N PRO A 119 7.33 18.54 10.96
CA PRO A 119 8.36 19.08 10.08
C PRO A 119 9.29 18.01 9.49
N SER A 120 9.51 16.90 10.21
CA SER A 120 10.33 15.79 9.76
C SER A 120 9.67 14.91 8.68
N HIS A 121 8.42 15.15 8.28
CA HIS A 121 7.65 14.22 7.45
C HIS A 121 8.22 14.03 6.03
N ILE A 122 8.49 12.76 5.68
CA ILE A 122 8.73 12.31 4.30
C ILE A 122 7.51 11.54 3.81
N LYS A 123 7.12 11.79 2.56
CA LYS A 123 5.98 11.15 1.90
C LYS A 123 6.36 9.86 1.19
N ASP A 124 7.47 9.91 0.46
CA ASP A 124 8.01 8.82 -0.34
C ASP A 124 9.47 9.14 -0.73
N THR A 125 10.13 8.21 -1.42
CA THR A 125 11.50 8.40 -1.91
C THR A 125 11.66 9.66 -2.75
N TYR A 126 10.69 10.02 -3.60
CA TYR A 126 10.86 11.17 -4.48
C TYR A 126 10.79 12.48 -3.69
N HIS A 127 9.85 12.59 -2.75
CA HIS A 127 9.83 13.72 -1.81
C HIS A 127 11.14 13.82 -1.03
N PHE A 128 11.69 12.69 -0.56
CA PHE A 128 13.00 12.67 0.10
C PHE A 128 14.11 13.22 -0.80
N LEU A 129 14.19 12.75 -2.05
CA LEU A 129 15.20 13.21 -3.02
C LEU A 129 15.09 14.71 -3.31
N ASP A 130 13.87 15.23 -3.42
CA ASP A 130 13.60 16.65 -3.66
C ASP A 130 14.08 17.50 -2.47
N LEU A 131 13.98 17.00 -1.24
CA LEU A 131 14.50 17.68 -0.05
C LEU A 131 16.03 17.66 0.01
N ILE A 132 16.68 16.52 -0.24
CA ILE A 132 18.12 16.37 0.07
C ILE A 132 19.07 16.84 -1.03
N ARG A 133 18.70 16.73 -2.32
CA ARG A 133 19.61 17.04 -3.44
C ARG A 133 20.01 18.52 -3.55
N PRO A 134 19.13 19.49 -3.22
CA PRO A 134 19.51 20.90 -3.22
C PRO A 134 20.51 21.25 -2.10
N MET A 135 20.60 20.45 -1.03
CA MET A 135 21.34 20.79 0.17
C MET A 135 22.86 20.89 -0.08
N ALA A 136 23.47 21.89 0.54
CA ALA A 136 24.91 22.00 0.73
C ALA A 136 25.20 21.84 2.23
N VAL A 137 26.13 20.96 2.57
CA VAL A 137 26.39 20.55 3.96
C VAL A 137 27.87 20.70 4.31
N PRO A 138 28.22 20.99 5.57
CA PRO A 138 29.62 21.11 5.98
C PRO A 138 30.47 19.87 5.62
N ILE A 139 31.76 20.06 5.27
CA ILE A 139 32.64 18.97 4.80
C ILE A 139 32.77 17.82 5.81
N HIS A 140 32.77 18.15 7.10
CA HIS A 140 32.94 17.19 8.20
C HIS A 140 31.62 16.62 8.72
N SER A 141 30.52 16.79 7.98
CA SER A 141 29.22 16.21 8.38
C SER A 141 29.24 14.70 8.23
N LEU A 142 28.56 14.02 9.15
CA LEU A 142 28.28 12.59 9.10
C LEU A 142 26.85 12.36 8.64
N LEU A 143 26.62 11.29 7.89
CA LEU A 143 25.28 10.81 7.56
C LEU A 143 24.87 9.78 8.59
N PHE A 144 23.59 9.80 8.99
CA PHE A 144 23.04 8.75 9.81
C PHE A 144 21.68 8.30 9.35
N THR A 145 21.37 7.05 9.71
CA THR A 145 20.01 6.53 9.70
C THR A 145 19.68 5.95 11.06
N ILE A 146 18.43 6.09 11.47
CA ILE A 146 17.90 5.52 12.69
C ILE A 146 16.69 4.62 12.35
N ASP A 147 16.64 3.44 12.93
CA ASP A 147 15.51 2.49 12.86
C ASP A 147 14.87 2.39 14.26
N ILE A 148 13.55 2.60 14.32
CA ILE A 148 12.79 2.50 15.57
C ILE A 148 12.38 1.05 15.81
N ASN A 149 12.82 0.48 16.92
CA ASN A 149 12.59 -0.92 17.24
C ASN A 149 11.09 -1.20 17.50
N SER A 150 10.49 -2.03 16.65
CA SER A 150 9.13 -2.56 16.81
C SER A 150 8.08 -1.48 17.12
N LEU A 151 8.15 -0.34 16.42
CA LEU A 151 7.35 0.86 16.69
C LEU A 151 5.89 0.57 17.08
N TYR A 152 5.15 -0.13 16.22
CA TYR A 152 3.71 -0.33 16.40
C TYR A 152 3.33 -1.04 17.71
N THR A 153 4.09 -2.04 18.17
CA THR A 153 3.78 -2.77 19.42
C THR A 153 4.23 -2.02 20.67
N ASN A 154 5.13 -1.06 20.49
CA ASN A 154 5.80 -0.30 21.54
C ASN A 154 5.19 1.08 21.82
N ILE A 155 4.23 1.54 21.00
CA ILE A 155 3.50 2.77 21.28
C ILE A 155 2.71 2.61 22.58
N ASN A 156 2.89 3.55 23.51
CA ASN A 156 2.06 3.60 24.71
C ASN A 156 0.66 4.11 24.35
N THR A 157 -0.36 3.27 24.49
CA THR A 157 -1.74 3.56 24.10
C THR A 157 -2.30 4.81 24.77
N VAL A 158 -2.03 5.01 26.06
CA VAL A 158 -2.51 6.17 26.84
C VAL A 158 -1.86 7.45 26.33
N LEU A 159 -0.54 7.43 26.16
CA LEU A 159 0.20 8.58 25.65
C LEU A 159 -0.23 8.88 24.20
N GLY A 160 -0.38 7.88 23.34
CA GLY A 160 -0.82 8.11 21.97
C GLY A 160 -2.24 8.66 21.85
N LEU A 161 -3.18 8.24 22.71
CA LEU A 161 -4.51 8.88 22.77
C LEU A 161 -4.40 10.37 23.18
N LYS A 162 -3.54 10.67 24.16
CA LYS A 162 -3.25 12.05 24.57
C LYS A 162 -2.61 12.86 23.45
N THR A 163 -1.69 12.28 22.68
CA THR A 163 -1.07 12.94 21.53
C THR A 163 -2.09 13.23 20.43
N VAL A 164 -3.00 12.27 20.13
CA VAL A 164 -4.11 12.50 19.19
C VAL A 164 -5.01 13.64 19.66
N SER A 165 -5.38 13.66 20.94
CA SER A 165 -6.15 14.77 21.51
C SER A 165 -5.42 16.11 21.40
N SER A 166 -4.11 16.12 21.62
CA SER A 166 -3.29 17.33 21.52
C SER A 166 -3.21 17.85 20.08
N ILE A 167 -3.03 16.97 19.09
CA ILE A 167 -3.00 17.38 17.67
C ILE A 167 -4.37 17.87 17.18
N PHE A 168 -5.46 17.32 17.74
CA PHE A 168 -6.81 17.79 17.46
C PHE A 168 -7.02 19.23 17.94
N ASN A 169 -6.56 19.54 19.16
CA ASN A 169 -6.60 20.90 19.70
C ASN A 169 -5.70 21.86 18.92
N GLN A 170 -4.54 21.40 18.45
CA GLN A 170 -3.63 22.20 17.63
C GLN A 170 -4.21 22.54 16.25
N TYR A 171 -4.97 21.62 15.66
CA TYR A 171 -5.61 21.77 14.35
C TYR A 171 -7.14 21.59 14.50
N PRO A 172 -7.85 22.60 15.03
CA PRO A 172 -9.28 22.50 15.30
C PRO A 172 -10.08 22.39 14.00
N ASP A 173 -11.08 21.51 13.98
CA ASP A 173 -12.01 21.32 12.87
C ASP A 173 -13.43 21.13 13.41
N LYS A 174 -14.34 22.03 13.02
CA LYS A 174 -15.74 22.01 13.46
C LYS A 174 -16.52 20.79 12.94
N HIS A 175 -16.04 20.15 11.89
CA HIS A 175 -16.66 18.96 11.29
C HIS A 175 -16.03 17.66 11.76
N ARG A 176 -15.04 17.73 12.66
CA ARG A 176 -14.38 16.57 13.25
C ARG A 176 -14.98 16.30 14.65
N PRO A 177 -15.62 15.13 14.86
CA PRO A 177 -16.17 14.78 16.17
C PRO A 177 -15.06 14.23 17.08
N ASP A 178 -14.26 15.13 17.65
CA ASP A 178 -13.02 14.80 18.37
C ASP A 178 -13.23 13.83 19.53
N SER A 179 -14.29 14.02 20.33
CA SER A 179 -14.61 13.17 21.48
C SER A 179 -14.93 11.74 21.05
N GLU A 180 -15.83 11.58 20.09
CA GLU A 180 -16.24 10.29 19.56
C GLU A 180 -15.10 9.59 18.81
N LEU A 181 -14.27 10.33 18.06
CA LEU A 181 -13.08 9.76 17.42
C LEU A 181 -12.08 9.22 18.43
N LEU A 182 -11.84 9.92 19.54
CA LEU A 182 -10.97 9.44 20.61
C LEU A 182 -11.56 8.20 21.30
N GLN A 183 -12.88 8.14 21.50
CA GLN A 183 -13.55 6.95 22.03
C GLN A 183 -13.44 5.75 21.08
N LEU A 184 -13.71 5.95 19.78
CA LEU A 184 -13.58 4.91 18.76
C LEU A 184 -12.13 4.40 18.69
N LEU A 185 -11.15 5.31 18.67
CA LEU A 185 -9.73 4.95 18.66
C LEU A 185 -9.33 4.18 19.92
N SER A 186 -9.79 4.62 21.09
CA SER A 186 -9.54 3.92 22.36
C SER A 186 -10.09 2.49 22.34
N ILE A 187 -11.32 2.29 21.86
CA ILE A 187 -11.90 0.96 21.72
C ILE A 187 -11.07 0.11 20.73
N CYS A 188 -10.70 0.67 19.58
CA CYS A 188 -9.90 -0.05 18.59
C CYS A 188 -8.50 -0.43 19.09
N LEU A 189 -7.89 0.34 19.99
CA LEU A 189 -6.59 0.05 20.57
C LEU A 189 -6.68 -0.98 21.72
N ASN A 190 -7.71 -0.88 22.57
CA ASN A 190 -7.82 -1.68 23.79
C ASN A 190 -8.59 -3.00 23.60
N ASN A 191 -9.44 -3.12 22.57
CA ASN A 191 -10.26 -4.30 22.32
C ASN A 191 -9.85 -5.03 21.03
N ASN A 192 -8.56 -4.99 20.67
CA ASN A 192 -8.04 -5.67 19.49
C ASN A 192 -7.79 -7.16 19.80
N ASP A 193 -8.87 -7.93 19.92
CA ASP A 193 -8.83 -9.38 20.09
C ASP A 193 -8.76 -10.10 18.73
N PHE A 194 -8.06 -11.25 18.71
CA PHE A 194 -7.84 -12.04 17.51
C PHE A 194 -7.70 -13.54 17.80
N LEU A 195 -7.85 -14.34 16.75
CA LEU A 195 -7.68 -15.79 16.75
C LEU A 195 -6.31 -16.19 16.20
N PHE A 196 -5.65 -17.11 16.90
CA PHE A 196 -4.50 -17.84 16.41
C PHE A 196 -4.55 -19.29 16.85
N ASN A 197 -4.45 -20.24 15.91
CA ASN A 197 -4.45 -21.67 16.20
C ASN A 197 -5.60 -22.09 17.15
N ASN A 198 -6.81 -21.61 16.86
CA ASN A 198 -8.04 -21.82 17.64
C ASN A 198 -8.05 -21.24 19.07
N ASN A 199 -7.05 -20.43 19.43
CA ASN A 199 -6.99 -19.73 20.72
C ASN A 199 -7.25 -18.24 20.52
N HIS A 200 -7.92 -17.63 21.50
CA HIS A 200 -8.16 -16.19 21.53
C HIS A 200 -7.07 -15.45 22.28
N PHE A 201 -6.64 -14.32 21.72
CA PHE A 201 -5.68 -13.42 22.33
C PHE A 201 -6.18 -11.99 22.25
N LEU A 202 -5.76 -11.18 23.20
CA LEU A 202 -5.94 -9.73 23.21
C LEU A 202 -4.57 -9.06 23.08
N GLN A 203 -4.45 -8.11 22.16
CA GLN A 203 -3.33 -7.17 22.18
C GLN A 203 -3.55 -6.14 23.29
N VAL A 204 -2.60 -6.03 24.22
CA VAL A 204 -2.69 -5.17 25.41
C VAL A 204 -1.79 -3.94 25.34
N SER A 205 -0.87 -3.87 24.36
CA SER A 205 0.01 -2.74 24.14
C SER A 205 0.22 -2.45 22.66
N GLY A 206 0.46 -1.18 22.34
CA GLY A 206 0.67 -0.71 20.99
C GLY A 206 -0.60 -0.65 20.17
N THR A 207 -0.42 -0.62 18.85
CA THR A 207 -1.50 -0.71 17.86
C THR A 207 -1.29 -1.92 16.97
N ALA A 208 -2.38 -2.50 16.47
CA ALA A 208 -2.30 -3.70 15.65
C ALA A 208 -1.81 -3.36 14.25
N MET A 209 -0.76 -4.05 13.80
CA MET A 209 -0.35 -4.02 12.40
C MET A 209 -1.47 -4.65 11.56
N GLY A 210 -2.10 -3.84 10.70
CA GLY A 210 -3.26 -4.25 9.88
C GLY A 210 -4.45 -3.31 10.02
N GLN A 211 -4.50 -2.49 11.08
CA GLN A 211 -5.48 -1.41 11.20
C GLN A 211 -5.14 -0.27 10.24
N ARG A 212 -6.15 0.34 9.62
CA ARG A 212 -5.96 1.42 8.64
C ARG A 212 -5.42 2.71 9.26
N TYR A 213 -5.84 3.02 10.49
CA TYR A 213 -5.37 4.22 11.19
C TYR A 213 -3.96 4.05 11.77
N ALA A 214 -3.44 2.83 11.87
CA ALA A 214 -2.20 2.55 12.61
C ALA A 214 -1.00 3.37 12.12
N PRO A 215 -0.74 3.52 10.79
CA PRO A 215 0.37 4.35 10.32
C PRO A 215 0.20 5.83 10.69
N SER A 216 -1.00 6.37 10.50
CA SER A 216 -1.33 7.76 10.83
C SER A 216 -1.18 8.03 12.34
N TYR A 217 -1.68 7.12 13.17
CA TYR A 217 -1.55 7.15 14.62
C TYR A 217 -0.08 7.07 15.07
N ALA A 218 0.71 6.15 14.51
CA ALA A 218 2.12 6.02 14.81
C ALA A 218 2.92 7.28 14.42
N ASN A 219 2.63 7.88 13.27
CA ASN A 219 3.26 9.14 12.85
C ASN A 219 2.95 10.30 13.80
N ILE A 220 1.69 10.41 14.25
CA ILE A 220 1.26 11.43 15.21
C ILE A 220 2.00 11.23 16.54
N TYR A 221 1.99 10.01 17.09
CA TYR A 221 2.73 9.68 18.31
C TYR A 221 4.23 10.03 18.18
N MET A 222 4.86 9.59 17.09
CA MET A 222 6.28 9.82 16.87
C MET A 222 6.62 11.29 16.67
N SER A 223 5.73 12.10 16.09
CA SER A 223 5.98 13.54 15.96
C SER A 223 6.13 14.24 17.32
N GLU A 224 5.36 13.82 18.32
CA GLU A 224 5.44 14.37 19.66
C GLU A 224 6.66 13.84 20.41
N TRP A 225 6.91 12.52 20.32
CA TRP A 225 8.13 11.91 20.85
C TRP A 225 9.39 12.59 20.31
N GLU A 226 9.45 12.87 19.00
CA GLU A 226 10.55 13.58 18.35
C GLU A 226 10.70 14.99 18.89
N ARG A 227 9.59 15.75 18.96
CA ARG A 227 9.59 17.11 19.45
C ARG A 227 10.16 17.20 20.86
N GLU A 228 9.73 16.32 21.75
CA GLU A 228 10.18 16.31 23.14
C GLU A 228 11.60 15.73 23.31
N ALA A 229 11.97 14.70 22.55
CA ALA A 229 13.31 14.12 22.60
C ALA A 229 14.36 15.10 22.06
N LEU A 230 14.13 15.68 20.89
CA LEU A 230 15.04 16.65 20.27
C LEU A 230 15.15 17.94 21.08
N ALA A 231 14.14 18.32 21.86
CA ALA A 231 14.22 19.46 22.77
C ALA A 231 15.24 19.24 23.91
N LYS A 232 15.49 17.99 24.31
CA LYS A 232 16.45 17.62 25.36
C LYS A 232 17.89 17.53 24.84
N CYS A 233 18.09 17.46 23.53
CA CYS A 233 19.42 17.29 22.92
C CYS A 233 20.22 18.60 22.90
N PRO A 234 21.41 18.67 23.54
CA PRO A 234 22.28 19.84 23.48
C PRO A 234 22.79 20.09 22.05
N HIS A 235 23.16 19.01 21.37
CA HIS A 235 23.60 19.01 19.98
C HIS A 235 22.50 18.41 19.10
N LYS A 236 22.16 19.11 18.03
CA LYS A 236 21.09 18.70 17.12
C LYS A 236 21.64 18.39 15.73
N PRO A 237 21.01 17.43 15.02
CA PRO A 237 21.30 17.23 13.62
C PRO A 237 20.89 18.47 12.81
N SER A 238 21.63 18.75 11.72
CA SER A 238 21.27 19.82 10.79
C SER A 238 20.08 19.45 9.92
N VAL A 239 19.89 18.14 9.69
CA VAL A 239 18.76 17.56 8.96
C VAL A 239 18.25 16.37 9.74
N TYR A 240 16.93 16.30 9.92
CA TYR A 240 16.24 15.18 10.54
C TYR A 240 14.92 14.95 9.81
N LEU A 241 14.83 13.85 9.07
CA LEU A 241 13.68 13.52 8.23
C LEU A 241 13.24 12.08 8.51
N ARG A 242 11.94 11.83 8.58
CA ARG A 242 11.35 10.55 8.95
C ARG A 242 10.32 10.08 7.93
N TYR A 243 10.48 8.85 7.50
CA TYR A 243 9.49 8.08 6.77
C TYR A 243 9.00 6.92 7.66
N LEU A 244 7.80 7.06 8.24
CA LEU A 244 7.26 6.08 9.20
C LEU A 244 8.24 5.81 10.37
N ASP A 245 8.84 4.62 10.42
CA ASP A 245 9.81 4.16 11.41
C ASP A 245 11.28 4.42 11.03
N ASP A 246 11.55 4.74 9.76
CA ASP A 246 12.89 5.01 9.24
C ASP A 246 13.21 6.52 9.34
N ILE A 247 14.34 6.86 9.95
CA ILE A 247 14.84 8.23 10.07
C ILE A 247 16.15 8.37 9.30
N PHE A 248 16.28 9.48 8.57
CA PHE A 248 17.50 9.95 7.94
C PHE A 248 17.92 11.26 8.59
N GLY A 249 19.22 11.47 8.76
CA GLY A 249 19.72 12.77 9.12
C GLY A 249 21.18 13.02 8.81
N ILE A 250 21.55 14.28 9.08
CA ILE A 250 22.91 14.80 8.88
C ILE A 250 23.38 15.37 10.19
N TRP A 251 24.51 14.87 10.66
CA TRP A 251 25.12 15.24 11.91
C TRP A 251 26.33 16.14 11.63
N PRO A 252 26.28 17.44 11.97
CA PRO A 252 27.35 18.38 11.67
C PRO A 252 28.43 18.44 12.75
N HIS A 253 28.35 17.59 13.79
CA HIS A 253 29.26 17.58 14.93
C HIS A 253 30.10 16.30 14.96
N ASP A 254 30.95 16.17 15.98
CA ASP A 254 31.79 15.00 16.16
C ASP A 254 30.99 13.72 16.45
N ALA A 255 31.55 12.58 16.06
CA ALA A 255 30.94 11.27 16.27
C ALA A 255 30.73 10.92 17.76
N ALA A 256 31.58 11.44 18.65
CA ALA A 256 31.43 11.24 20.10
C ALA A 256 30.13 11.85 20.63
N LEU A 257 29.79 13.07 20.19
CA LEU A 257 28.55 13.76 20.58
C LEU A 257 27.30 13.08 20.01
N PHE A 258 27.43 12.36 18.90
CA PHE A 258 26.34 11.55 18.36
C PHE A 258 25.91 10.43 19.32
N SER A 259 26.85 9.84 20.06
CA SER A 259 26.52 8.79 21.04
C SER A 259 25.67 9.32 22.18
N GLU A 260 25.93 10.55 22.63
CA GLU A 260 25.10 11.24 23.63
C GLU A 260 23.69 11.52 23.07
N PHE A 261 23.61 12.00 21.83
CA PHE A 261 22.34 12.21 21.14
C PHE A 261 21.49 10.92 21.11
N ILE A 262 22.07 9.79 20.71
CA ILE A 262 21.37 8.50 20.70
C ILE A 262 20.99 8.05 22.11
N ASN A 263 21.84 8.29 23.11
CA ASN A 263 21.54 7.96 24.50
C ASN A 263 20.33 8.75 25.01
N ILE A 264 20.20 10.03 24.65
CA ILE A 264 19.03 10.85 25.00
C ILE A 264 17.77 10.28 24.34
N LEU A 265 17.83 9.88 23.07
CA LEU A 265 16.70 9.27 22.38
C LEU A 265 16.26 7.95 23.05
N ASN A 266 17.20 7.06 23.35
CA ASN A 266 16.91 5.76 23.97
C ASN A 266 16.43 5.87 25.42
N ASN A 267 16.76 6.95 26.13
CA ASN A 267 16.28 7.20 27.50
C ASN A 267 15.03 8.10 27.54
N HIS A 268 14.52 8.55 26.38
CA HIS A 268 13.39 9.47 26.35
C HIS A 268 12.09 8.81 26.82
N HIS A 269 11.83 7.57 26.40
CA HIS A 269 10.64 6.82 26.78
C HIS A 269 10.95 5.31 26.87
N PRO A 270 10.57 4.62 27.96
CA PRO A 270 11.01 3.24 28.22
C PRO A 270 10.60 2.21 27.17
N SER A 271 9.50 2.46 26.44
CA SER A 271 9.04 1.54 25.39
C SER A 271 9.63 1.81 24.01
N ILE A 272 10.21 2.98 23.75
CA ILE A 272 10.72 3.35 22.42
C ILE A 272 12.24 3.33 22.47
N THR A 273 12.83 2.46 21.66
CA THR A 273 14.28 2.39 21.48
C THR A 273 14.63 2.47 20.00
N VAL A 274 15.85 2.93 19.74
CA VAL A 274 16.38 3.20 18.41
C VAL A 274 17.71 2.50 18.21
N THR A 275 17.92 2.00 16.99
CA THR A 275 19.23 1.58 16.49
C THR A 275 19.67 2.55 15.40
N TYR A 276 20.98 2.61 15.12
CA TYR A 276 21.50 3.59 14.18
C TYR A 276 22.67 3.06 13.34
N ILE A 277 22.87 3.71 12.20
CA ILE A 277 24.09 3.67 11.40
C ILE A 277 24.61 5.10 11.31
N LEU A 278 25.90 5.30 11.59
CA LEU A 278 26.60 6.57 11.43
C LEU A 278 27.77 6.36 10.48
N ASN A 279 27.87 7.16 9.41
CA ASN A 279 28.89 6.96 8.39
C ASN A 279 29.34 8.29 7.77
N ALA A 280 30.64 8.42 7.50
CA ALA A 280 31.24 9.64 6.94
C ALA A 280 31.18 9.71 5.41
N GLN A 281 30.76 8.64 4.73
CA GLN A 281 30.79 8.53 3.28
C GLN A 281 29.40 8.33 2.67
N GLN A 282 28.66 7.34 3.16
CA GLN A 282 27.35 6.95 2.62
C GLN A 282 26.47 6.21 3.63
N VAL A 283 25.16 6.34 3.46
CA VAL A 283 24.14 5.56 4.18
C VAL A 283 23.04 5.10 3.23
N ASN A 284 22.36 4.02 3.61
CA ASN A 284 21.19 3.53 2.86
C ASN A 284 19.92 4.01 3.56
N PHE A 285 19.02 4.64 2.80
CA PHE A 285 17.72 5.10 3.30
C PHE A 285 16.65 4.87 2.23
N LEU A 286 15.54 4.23 2.62
CA LEU A 286 14.52 3.73 1.69
C LEU A 286 15.15 2.84 0.60
N ASP A 287 14.91 3.15 -0.68
CA ASP A 287 15.49 2.48 -1.83
C ASP A 287 16.69 3.23 -2.44
N THR A 288 17.37 4.06 -1.62
CA THR A 288 18.50 4.90 -2.03
C THR A 288 19.74 4.64 -1.18
N THR A 289 20.92 4.77 -1.81
CA THR A 289 22.17 5.04 -1.10
C THR A 289 22.48 6.51 -1.28
N VAL A 290 22.56 7.25 -0.19
CA VAL A 290 22.93 8.67 -0.13
C VAL A 290 24.42 8.75 0.18
N PHE A 291 25.17 9.56 -0.57
CA PHE A 291 26.61 9.70 -0.40
C PHE A 291 27.08 11.12 -0.72
N PHE A 292 28.18 11.54 -0.12
CA PHE A 292 28.77 12.84 -0.40
C PHE A 292 29.44 12.86 -1.78
N GLN A 293 29.23 13.94 -2.52
CA GLN A 293 30.07 14.28 -3.65
C GLN A 293 31.42 14.78 -3.13
N GLN A 294 32.51 14.07 -3.46
CA GLN A 294 33.86 14.58 -3.23
C GLN A 294 34.03 15.90 -4.01
N SER A 295 34.21 17.00 -3.28
CA SER A 295 34.45 18.33 -3.84
C SER A 295 35.58 19.01 -3.05
N ASN A 296 36.39 19.82 -3.73
CA ASN A 296 37.48 20.61 -3.13
C ASN A 296 36.98 21.89 -2.44
N ASN A 297 35.66 22.04 -2.27
CA ASN A 297 35.02 23.22 -1.71
C ASN A 297 34.75 23.06 -0.20
N THR A 298 34.49 24.18 0.48
CA THR A 298 34.11 24.25 1.91
C THR A 298 32.79 23.54 2.27
N GLN A 299 32.08 22.98 1.29
CA GLN A 299 30.79 22.29 1.46
C GLN A 299 30.69 21.05 0.57
N ASN A 300 30.07 20.00 1.09
CA ASN A 300 29.68 18.80 0.36
C ASN A 300 28.27 18.95 -0.23
N ARG A 301 28.02 18.23 -1.33
CA ARG A 301 26.66 17.99 -1.85
C ARG A 301 26.27 16.53 -1.67
N LEU A 302 24.97 16.28 -1.58
CA LEU A 302 24.44 14.92 -1.50
C LEU A 302 24.09 14.38 -2.89
N LEU A 303 24.60 13.19 -3.19
CA LEU A 303 24.24 12.42 -4.36
C LEU A 303 23.55 11.13 -3.94
N THR A 304 22.77 10.58 -4.85
CA THR A 304 21.99 9.36 -4.59
C THR A 304 22.17 8.36 -5.71
N LYS A 305 22.11 7.08 -5.36
CA LYS A 305 22.03 5.94 -6.29
C LYS A 305 21.03 4.93 -5.75
N VAL A 306 20.59 4.01 -6.59
CA VAL A 306 19.66 2.96 -6.18
C VAL A 306 20.35 2.02 -5.20
N TYR A 307 19.69 1.76 -4.07
CA TYR A 307 20.12 0.71 -3.15
C TYR A 307 19.40 -0.59 -3.47
N PHE A 308 20.16 -1.67 -3.60
CA PHE A 308 19.66 -3.04 -3.66
C PHE A 308 20.11 -3.73 -2.40
N LYS A 309 19.18 -4.34 -1.65
CA LYS A 309 19.54 -5.16 -0.50
C LYS A 309 20.30 -6.39 -1.00
N ASP A 310 21.27 -6.87 -0.23
CA ASP A 310 22.03 -8.07 -0.59
C ASP A 310 21.13 -9.31 -0.76
N THR A 311 20.00 -9.34 -0.06
CA THR A 311 18.99 -10.39 -0.16
C THR A 311 18.00 -10.19 -1.32
N ASP A 312 18.12 -9.13 -2.12
CA ASP A 312 17.27 -8.89 -3.28
C ASP A 312 17.67 -9.84 -4.42
N THR A 313 16.87 -10.88 -4.62
CA THR A 313 17.07 -11.85 -5.71
C THR A 313 16.64 -11.31 -7.07
N HIS A 314 16.15 -10.06 -7.13
CA HIS A 314 15.56 -9.42 -8.30
C HIS A 314 14.49 -10.31 -8.97
N ALA A 315 13.69 -11.00 -8.15
CA ALA A 315 12.70 -11.99 -8.61
C ALA A 315 11.44 -11.33 -9.20
N LEU A 316 11.61 -10.66 -10.35
CA LEU A 316 10.51 -10.13 -11.14
C LEU A 316 9.78 -11.26 -11.90
N LEU A 317 8.67 -10.97 -12.59
CA LEU A 317 7.90 -12.01 -13.30
C LEU A 317 8.78 -12.84 -14.24
N HIS A 318 8.63 -14.16 -14.26
CA HIS A 318 9.30 -15.00 -15.26
C HIS A 318 8.61 -14.84 -16.63
N LYS A 319 9.35 -14.88 -17.74
CA LYS A 319 8.74 -14.63 -19.06
C LYS A 319 7.70 -15.68 -19.47
N ALA A 320 7.84 -16.91 -18.96
CA ALA A 320 6.90 -18.00 -19.15
C ALA A 320 5.67 -17.97 -18.22
N SER A 321 5.48 -16.94 -17.41
CA SER A 321 4.34 -16.84 -16.48
C SER A 321 3.00 -16.52 -17.14
N TYR A 322 2.88 -16.60 -18.48
CA TYR A 322 1.66 -16.34 -19.26
C TYR A 322 0.93 -15.01 -19.00
N HIS A 323 1.62 -14.00 -18.47
CA HIS A 323 1.04 -12.67 -18.29
C HIS A 323 0.97 -11.91 -19.64
N PRO A 324 0.04 -10.94 -19.79
CA PRO A 324 0.00 -10.09 -20.98
C PRO A 324 1.33 -9.34 -21.24
N LYS A 325 1.65 -9.10 -22.52
CA LYS A 325 2.90 -8.43 -22.93
C LYS A 325 3.10 -7.07 -22.27
N HIS A 326 2.02 -6.32 -22.06
CA HIS A 326 2.07 -5.00 -21.44
C HIS A 326 2.46 -5.06 -19.96
N THR A 327 2.16 -6.13 -19.23
CA THR A 327 2.56 -6.34 -17.83
C THR A 327 4.07 -6.41 -17.70
N PHE A 328 4.72 -7.24 -18.53
CA PHE A 328 6.18 -7.34 -18.59
C PHE A 328 6.84 -6.00 -18.95
N LYS A 329 6.27 -5.29 -19.93
CA LYS A 329 6.75 -3.96 -20.31
C LYS A 329 6.60 -2.96 -19.17
N GLY A 330 5.47 -3.00 -18.46
CA GLY A 330 5.18 -2.13 -17.32
C GLY A 330 6.18 -2.29 -16.18
N ILE A 331 6.51 -3.53 -15.82
CA ILE A 331 7.51 -3.83 -14.78
C ILE A 331 8.88 -3.27 -15.14
N ILE A 332 9.34 -3.48 -16.38
CA ILE A 332 10.65 -2.96 -16.81
C ILE A 332 10.64 -1.44 -16.87
N LYS A 333 9.57 -0.85 -17.44
CA LYS A 333 9.40 0.60 -17.53
C LYS A 333 9.45 1.25 -16.15
N SER A 334 8.73 0.70 -15.16
CA SER A 334 8.69 1.26 -13.81
C SER A 334 10.07 1.22 -13.13
N GLN A 335 10.81 0.12 -13.26
CA GLN A 335 12.17 0.03 -12.70
C GLN A 335 13.13 1.02 -13.37
N ILE A 336 13.05 1.19 -14.70
CA ILE A 336 13.91 2.15 -15.41
C ILE A 336 13.60 3.59 -14.98
N ILE A 337 12.31 3.96 -14.85
CA ILE A 337 11.90 5.27 -14.32
C ILE A 337 12.47 5.46 -12.90
N ARG A 338 12.30 4.47 -12.03
CA ARG A 338 12.78 4.50 -10.65
C ARG A 338 14.28 4.73 -10.59
N PHE A 339 15.07 3.91 -11.30
CA PHE A 339 16.53 4.03 -11.32
C PHE A 339 16.99 5.38 -11.86
N TYR A 340 16.34 5.86 -12.91
CA TYR A 340 16.69 7.14 -13.54
C TYR A 340 16.41 8.32 -12.61
N ARG A 341 15.28 8.29 -11.90
CA ARG A 341 14.91 9.34 -10.93
C ARG A 341 15.77 9.32 -9.68
N ILE A 342 16.16 8.15 -9.18
CA ILE A 342 16.98 7.98 -7.97
C ILE A 342 18.46 8.29 -8.23
N SER A 343 18.99 8.00 -9.41
CA SER A 343 20.43 8.14 -9.65
C SER A 343 20.80 9.58 -10.00
N SER A 344 21.66 10.21 -9.19
CA SER A 344 22.24 11.51 -9.50
C SER A 344 23.20 11.43 -10.69
N LYS A 345 24.03 10.38 -10.75
CA LYS A 345 24.97 10.15 -11.87
C LYS A 345 24.39 9.17 -12.89
N LEU A 346 24.66 9.43 -14.16
CA LEU A 346 24.24 8.55 -15.25
C LEU A 346 24.93 7.18 -15.20
N THR A 347 26.18 7.14 -14.69
CA THR A 347 26.94 5.91 -14.44
C THR A 347 26.21 5.00 -13.45
N ASP A 348 25.73 5.53 -12.32
CA ASP A 348 25.00 4.78 -11.30
C ASP A 348 23.67 4.22 -11.84
N PHE A 349 22.97 5.02 -12.66
CA PHE A 349 21.78 4.57 -13.38
C PHE A 349 22.09 3.39 -14.32
N HIS A 350 23.19 3.47 -15.07
CA HIS A 350 23.59 2.41 -15.99
C HIS A 350 23.97 1.13 -15.25
N THR A 351 24.72 1.23 -14.14
CA THR A 351 25.05 0.08 -13.27
C THR A 351 23.77 -0.60 -12.77
N SER A 352 22.83 0.16 -12.21
CA SER A 352 21.55 -0.36 -11.71
C SER A 352 20.74 -1.05 -12.81
N THR A 353 20.71 -0.45 -14.01
CA THR A 353 20.02 -1.03 -15.17
C THR A 353 20.69 -2.32 -15.66
N GLN A 354 22.02 -2.39 -15.63
CA GLN A 354 22.77 -3.59 -16.02
C GLN A 354 22.48 -4.75 -15.05
N ILE A 355 22.45 -4.48 -13.74
CA ILE A 355 22.09 -5.48 -12.72
C ILE A 355 20.69 -6.05 -13.01
N LEU A 356 19.70 -5.17 -13.20
CA LEU A 356 18.33 -5.57 -13.55
C LEU A 356 18.29 -6.40 -14.85
N PHE A 357 19.00 -5.99 -15.89
CA PHE A 357 18.98 -6.66 -17.18
C PHE A 357 19.64 -8.04 -17.13
N ARG A 358 20.70 -8.20 -16.34
CA ARG A 358 21.31 -9.51 -16.07
C ARG A 358 20.29 -10.44 -15.42
N SER A 359 19.62 -9.99 -14.35
CA SER A 359 18.56 -10.78 -13.70
C SER A 359 17.40 -11.11 -14.64
N LEU A 360 16.87 -10.15 -15.39
CA LEU A 360 15.74 -10.41 -16.29
C LEU A 360 16.12 -11.36 -17.45
N THR A 361 17.37 -11.32 -17.92
CA THR A 361 17.83 -12.23 -18.98
C THR A 361 17.78 -13.69 -18.52
N THR A 362 18.16 -13.99 -17.27
CA THR A 362 18.05 -15.35 -16.70
C THR A 362 16.60 -15.81 -16.53
N ARG A 363 15.64 -14.87 -16.56
CA ARG A 363 14.20 -15.12 -16.44
C ARG A 363 13.47 -15.14 -17.79
N GLY A 364 14.21 -15.31 -18.90
CA GLY A 364 13.68 -15.50 -20.24
C GLY A 364 13.37 -14.22 -21.02
N TYR A 365 13.83 -13.04 -20.57
CA TYR A 365 13.59 -11.79 -21.29
C TYR A 365 14.63 -11.59 -22.40
N GLY A 366 14.17 -11.38 -23.63
CA GLY A 366 15.05 -11.10 -24.76
C GLY A 366 15.78 -9.76 -24.62
N LYS A 367 17.09 -9.73 -24.86
CA LYS A 367 17.93 -8.51 -24.79
C LYS A 367 17.37 -7.36 -25.66
N ARG A 368 16.84 -7.66 -26.86
CA ARG A 368 16.20 -6.67 -27.74
C ARG A 368 14.98 -6.03 -27.07
N PHE A 369 14.11 -6.83 -26.44
CA PHE A 369 12.93 -6.34 -25.73
C PHE A 369 13.32 -5.40 -24.58
N LEU A 370 14.32 -5.78 -23.78
CA LEU A 370 14.83 -4.96 -22.67
C LEU A 370 15.39 -3.62 -23.19
N ARG A 371 16.24 -3.64 -24.22
CA ARG A 371 16.82 -2.43 -24.83
C ARG A 371 15.74 -1.52 -25.41
N THR A 372 14.78 -2.07 -26.16
CA THR A 372 13.67 -1.30 -26.73
C THR A 372 12.90 -0.58 -25.62
N ILE A 373 12.55 -1.26 -24.52
CA ILE A 373 11.83 -0.62 -23.43
C ILE A 373 12.67 0.47 -22.77
N LYS A 374 13.98 0.25 -22.56
CA LYS A 374 14.88 1.28 -22.03
C LYS A 374 14.89 2.51 -22.92
N THR A 375 15.12 2.36 -24.22
CA THR A 375 15.16 3.47 -25.16
C THR A 375 13.84 4.23 -25.16
N THR A 376 12.71 3.54 -25.35
CA THR A 376 11.38 4.18 -25.36
C THR A 376 11.07 4.89 -24.04
N THR A 377 11.47 4.31 -22.90
CA THR A 377 11.25 4.91 -21.59
C THR A 377 12.11 6.17 -21.42
N LEU A 378 13.39 6.12 -21.78
CA LEU A 378 14.28 7.28 -21.67
C LEU A 378 13.86 8.41 -22.63
N SER A 379 13.43 8.10 -23.85
CA SER A 379 12.87 9.10 -24.77
C SER A 379 11.66 9.82 -24.18
N SER A 380 10.82 9.12 -23.39
CA SER A 380 9.70 9.74 -22.68
C SER A 380 10.10 10.57 -21.46
N LEU A 381 11.32 10.39 -20.94
CA LEU A 381 11.85 11.11 -19.76
C LEU A 381 12.79 12.26 -20.15
N ALA A 382 13.38 12.24 -21.35
CA ALA A 382 14.34 13.23 -21.82
C ALA A 382 13.84 14.69 -21.74
N PRO A 383 12.56 15.02 -22.04
CA PRO A 383 12.06 16.38 -21.87
C PRO A 383 12.07 16.90 -20.42
N ALA A 384 12.15 16.00 -19.43
CA ALA A 384 12.07 16.34 -18.01
C ALA A 384 13.42 16.68 -17.36
N ARG A 385 14.55 16.33 -18.00
CA ARG A 385 15.90 16.68 -17.49
C ARG A 385 16.44 17.99 -18.04
N SER A 386 15.98 18.42 -19.21
CA SER A 386 16.35 19.70 -19.84
C SER A 386 15.79 20.94 -19.14
N CYS A 387 14.99 20.77 -18.08
CA CYS A 387 14.37 21.86 -17.31
C CYS A 387 14.95 22.04 -15.89
N LEU A 388 16.07 21.39 -15.55
CA LEU A 388 16.80 21.72 -14.31
C LEU A 388 17.86 22.76 -14.67
N PRO A 389 17.75 24.02 -14.18
CA PRO A 389 18.77 25.01 -14.45
C PRO A 389 20.09 24.58 -13.82
N ASP A 390 21.16 24.63 -14.61
CA ASP A 390 22.52 24.68 -14.09
C ASP A 390 22.62 25.86 -13.12
N THR A 391 22.99 25.56 -11.88
CA THR A 391 23.62 26.45 -10.90
C THR A 391 23.19 27.93 -10.91
N GLN A 392 22.31 28.31 -9.97
CA GLN A 392 22.51 29.55 -9.24
C GLN A 392 22.62 29.24 -7.75
N LEU A 393 23.68 29.80 -7.14
CA LEU A 393 23.94 29.79 -5.71
C LEU A 393 22.71 30.36 -4.98
N SER A 394 21.98 29.51 -4.26
CA SER A 394 21.04 29.96 -3.24
C SER A 394 21.68 29.84 -1.86
N SER A 395 21.50 30.91 -1.08
CA SER A 395 21.97 31.12 0.29
C SER A 395 21.72 29.93 1.22
N PRO A 396 22.50 29.77 2.30
CA PRO A 396 22.35 28.65 3.22
C PRO A 396 20.91 28.60 3.76
N VAL A 397 20.28 27.43 3.61
CA VAL A 397 19.01 27.14 4.28
C VAL A 397 19.30 27.14 5.78
N SER A 398 18.85 28.18 6.48
CA SER A 398 18.78 28.17 7.94
C SER A 398 18.08 26.88 8.38
N GLY A 399 18.71 26.19 9.33
CA GLY A 399 18.27 24.89 9.81
C GLY A 399 16.79 24.87 10.21
N MET A 400 16.21 23.66 10.20
CA MET A 400 14.82 23.43 10.62
C MET A 400 14.59 24.08 11.99
N THR A 401 13.79 25.16 12.03
CA THR A 401 13.45 25.84 13.28
C THR A 401 12.42 24.99 14.01
N TRP A 402 12.85 24.37 15.10
CA TRP A 402 11.98 23.60 15.98
C TRP A 402 11.01 24.56 16.66
N PRO A 403 9.68 24.39 16.53
CA PRO A 403 8.73 25.28 17.15
C PRO A 403 8.90 25.24 18.69
N PRO A 404 8.84 26.40 19.37
CA PRO A 404 8.80 26.43 20.83
C PRO A 404 7.51 25.77 21.34
N PRO A 405 7.48 25.30 22.61
CA PRO A 405 6.26 24.77 23.21
C PRO A 405 5.13 25.82 23.14
N PRO A 406 3.88 25.42 22.85
CA PRO A 406 2.78 26.38 22.78
C PRO A 406 2.51 26.97 24.17
N THR A 407 2.77 28.27 24.33
CA THR A 407 2.22 29.07 25.41
C THR A 407 0.77 29.41 25.06
N SER A 408 -0.15 29.12 25.98
CA SER A 408 -1.56 29.45 25.88
C SER A 408 -1.78 30.95 25.64
N SER A 409 -2.78 31.25 24.80
CA SER A 409 -3.34 32.56 24.46
C SER A 409 -2.66 33.31 23.30
N LYS A 410 -3.34 33.30 22.14
CA LYS A 410 -3.94 34.50 21.53
C LYS A 410 -4.76 34.11 20.30
N SER A 411 -6.01 34.56 20.30
CA SER A 411 -6.95 34.58 19.19
C SER A 411 -6.47 35.47 18.05
N LEU A 412 -6.73 35.12 16.78
CA LEU A 412 -7.20 36.10 15.77
C LEU A 412 -7.70 35.41 14.48
N SER A 413 -8.91 35.82 14.10
CA SER A 413 -9.58 35.99 12.78
C SER A 413 -9.30 35.10 11.55
N SER A 414 -10.43 34.63 11.02
CA SER A 414 -10.74 33.94 9.75
C SER A 414 -10.20 34.59 8.46
N PRO A 415 -10.08 33.79 7.37
CA PRO A 415 -11.01 33.99 6.25
C PRO A 415 -11.61 32.70 5.67
N SER A 416 -12.77 32.90 5.03
CA SER A 416 -13.68 31.92 4.41
C SER A 416 -13.23 31.43 3.02
N PRO A 417 -13.90 30.40 2.45
CA PRO A 417 -13.27 29.40 1.59
C PRO A 417 -13.58 29.55 0.10
N HIS A 418 -12.61 29.21 -0.75
CA HIS A 418 -12.88 28.73 -2.09
C HIS A 418 -12.02 27.49 -2.36
N SER A 419 -12.69 26.34 -2.47
CA SER A 419 -12.17 25.09 -3.02
C SER A 419 -12.65 24.99 -4.47
N PRO A 420 -11.78 24.57 -5.40
CA PRO A 420 -12.04 23.26 -5.98
C PRO A 420 -10.75 22.49 -6.26
N TYR A 421 -10.59 21.27 -5.74
CA TYR A 421 -9.71 20.29 -6.39
C TYR A 421 -10.27 18.86 -6.34
N PRO A 422 -9.96 18.05 -7.37
CA PRO A 422 -10.68 16.82 -7.69
C PRO A 422 -10.03 15.56 -7.10
N ASN A 423 -10.88 14.54 -6.95
CA ASN A 423 -10.63 13.10 -6.79
C ASN A 423 -9.16 12.64 -6.78
N GLN A 424 -8.65 12.31 -5.59
CA GLN A 424 -7.46 11.47 -5.43
C GLN A 424 -7.84 10.01 -5.73
N GLY A 425 -7.41 9.53 -6.90
CA GLY A 425 -7.48 8.14 -7.28
C GLY A 425 -6.51 7.28 -6.47
N LEU A 426 -6.97 6.08 -6.12
CA LEU A 426 -6.19 4.96 -5.60
C LEU A 426 -4.95 4.72 -6.50
N TYR A 427 -3.75 4.88 -5.96
CA TYR A 427 -2.52 4.45 -6.63
C TYR A 427 -2.06 3.09 -6.11
N PRO A 428 -1.60 2.19 -7.00
CA PRO A 428 -1.29 0.81 -6.66
C PRO A 428 0.04 0.69 -5.89
N ASN A 429 -0.03 -0.04 -4.79
CA ASN A 429 1.12 -0.56 -4.04
C ASN A 429 2.01 -1.41 -4.99
N PRO A 430 3.32 -1.12 -5.15
CA PRO A 430 4.20 -1.85 -6.06
C PRO A 430 4.57 -3.26 -5.58
N ASN A 431 4.16 -3.68 -4.38
CA ASN A 431 4.32 -5.05 -3.89
C ASN A 431 2.97 -5.63 -3.42
N PRO A 432 2.19 -6.30 -4.29
CA PRO A 432 1.07 -7.11 -3.82
C PRO A 432 1.60 -8.32 -3.03
N PRO A 433 0.94 -8.72 -1.93
CA PRO A 433 1.29 -9.96 -1.25
C PRO A 433 1.08 -11.17 -2.18
N PRO A 434 1.79 -12.30 -1.96
CA PRO A 434 1.59 -13.52 -2.73
C PRO A 434 0.13 -13.96 -2.62
N ILE A 435 -0.50 -14.29 -3.75
CA ILE A 435 -1.80 -14.96 -3.80
C ILE A 435 -1.58 -16.37 -3.28
N THR A 436 -2.04 -16.67 -2.07
CA THR A 436 -2.13 -18.05 -1.57
C THR A 436 -3.37 -18.71 -2.16
N PRO A 437 -3.32 -19.99 -2.56
CA PRO A 437 -4.48 -20.72 -3.03
C PRO A 437 -5.48 -20.93 -1.89
N ASN A 438 -6.76 -20.70 -2.17
CA ASN A 438 -7.88 -20.95 -1.27
C ASN A 438 -8.09 -22.47 -1.12
N PRO A 439 -7.94 -23.08 0.06
CA PRO A 439 -8.36 -24.45 0.29
C PRO A 439 -9.82 -24.47 0.81
N ASN A 440 -10.64 -25.31 0.16
CA ASN A 440 -11.96 -25.78 0.57
C ASN A 440 -13.18 -24.99 0.06
N SER A 441 -13.67 -25.47 -1.09
CA SER A 441 -15.06 -25.48 -1.51
C SER A 441 -15.86 -26.58 -0.80
N TYR A 442 -17.20 -26.37 -0.74
CA TYR A 442 -18.32 -27.30 -0.44
C TYR A 442 -19.14 -26.97 0.83
N PRO A 443 -20.46 -27.27 0.86
CA PRO A 443 -21.50 -26.43 0.26
C PRO A 443 -22.61 -26.09 1.28
N TYR A 444 -23.41 -25.03 1.02
CA TYR A 444 -24.67 -24.83 1.73
C TYR A 444 -25.86 -24.75 0.75
N PRO A 445 -27.04 -25.28 1.15
CA PRO A 445 -28.19 -25.45 0.27
C PRO A 445 -29.15 -24.25 0.31
N GLY A 446 -29.89 -24.09 -0.79
CA GLY A 446 -31.36 -24.04 -0.76
C GLY A 446 -32.07 -22.79 -0.22
N VAL A 447 -32.40 -21.88 -1.14
CA VAL A 447 -33.70 -21.22 -1.38
C VAL A 447 -34.57 -20.77 -0.18
N GLY A 448 -34.88 -19.46 -0.17
CA GLY A 448 -36.03 -18.88 0.54
C GLY A 448 -36.29 -17.45 0.04
N GLY A 449 -37.45 -17.22 -0.58
CA GLY A 449 -37.78 -16.03 -1.36
C GLY A 449 -38.33 -14.83 -0.58
N HIS A 450 -38.33 -13.66 -1.23
CA HIS A 450 -39.25 -12.56 -0.94
C HIS A 450 -39.74 -11.92 -2.25
N PRO A 451 -41.03 -11.53 -2.33
CA PRO A 451 -41.66 -11.05 -3.56
C PRO A 451 -41.65 -9.52 -3.71
N ASN A 452 -42.00 -9.13 -4.94
CA ASN A 452 -42.61 -7.85 -5.37
C ASN A 452 -41.69 -6.64 -5.64
N ARG A 453 -41.33 -6.51 -6.92
CA ARG A 453 -41.22 -5.21 -7.59
C ARG A 453 -42.12 -5.16 -8.82
N ARG A 454 -42.80 -4.02 -8.95
CA ARG A 454 -43.91 -3.67 -9.83
C ARG A 454 -43.73 -4.02 -11.31
N THR A 455 -44.84 -4.47 -11.87
CA THR A 455 -45.22 -4.72 -13.25
C THR A 455 -45.06 -3.49 -14.16
N ILE A 456 -44.55 -3.73 -15.37
CA ILE A 456 -44.85 -2.94 -16.58
C ILE A 456 -45.38 -3.93 -17.62
N ASN A 457 -46.50 -3.57 -18.25
CA ASN A 457 -47.33 -4.39 -19.12
C ASN A 457 -46.60 -4.84 -20.41
N PRO A 458 -46.70 -6.12 -20.83
CA PRO A 458 -46.09 -6.64 -22.05
C PRO A 458 -47.12 -6.76 -23.17
N SER A 459 -47.23 -5.75 -24.03
CA SER A 459 -47.95 -5.87 -25.29
C SER A 459 -47.24 -5.05 -26.35
N THR A 460 -46.92 -5.68 -27.48
CA THR A 460 -46.22 -5.17 -28.68
C THR A 460 -44.69 -5.16 -28.60
N LEU A 461 -44.06 -6.22 -29.10
CA LEU A 461 -42.99 -6.19 -30.12
C LEU A 461 -42.54 -7.63 -30.46
N LEU A 462 -43.17 -8.17 -31.52
CA LEU A 462 -42.70 -9.11 -32.55
C LEU A 462 -41.86 -10.35 -32.14
N GLN A 463 -42.44 -11.53 -32.40
CA GLN A 463 -41.75 -12.82 -32.40
C GLN A 463 -40.77 -12.93 -33.61
N PRO A 464 -39.59 -13.56 -33.48
CA PRO A 464 -38.76 -13.90 -34.62
C PRO A 464 -39.24 -15.21 -35.26
N HIS A 465 -39.58 -15.14 -36.54
CA HIS A 465 -39.74 -16.30 -37.41
C HIS A 465 -38.40 -17.01 -37.60
N SER A 466 -38.40 -18.33 -37.43
CA SER A 466 -37.31 -19.23 -37.77
C SER A 466 -37.41 -19.67 -39.23
N THR A 467 -36.55 -19.15 -40.10
CA THR A 467 -36.29 -19.73 -41.43
C THR A 467 -34.88 -20.33 -41.42
N PRO A 468 -34.70 -21.63 -41.69
CA PRO A 468 -33.37 -22.22 -41.83
C PRO A 468 -32.70 -21.67 -43.10
N MET A 469 -31.44 -21.23 -43.00
CA MET A 469 -30.63 -20.91 -44.17
C MET A 469 -30.22 -22.19 -44.92
N ASP A 470 -30.13 -22.08 -46.24
CA ASP A 470 -29.71 -23.13 -47.16
C ASP A 470 -28.26 -23.62 -46.85
N PRO A 471 -28.05 -24.93 -46.62
CA PRO A 471 -26.73 -25.54 -46.38
C PRO A 471 -25.66 -25.19 -47.44
N GLN A 472 -26.06 -24.86 -48.68
CA GLN A 472 -25.10 -24.52 -49.73
C GLN A 472 -24.43 -23.16 -49.56
N GLN A 473 -24.95 -22.26 -48.71
CA GLN A 473 -24.33 -20.96 -48.40
C GLN A 473 -23.37 -21.00 -47.19
N ILE A 474 -23.33 -22.10 -46.44
CA ILE A 474 -22.51 -22.23 -45.21
C ILE A 474 -21.06 -22.64 -45.53
N ILE A 475 -20.85 -23.40 -46.61
CA ILE A 475 -19.54 -23.96 -46.98
C ILE A 475 -18.50 -22.87 -47.34
N PRO A 476 -18.84 -21.78 -48.07
CA PRO A 476 -17.87 -20.72 -48.39
C PRO A 476 -17.40 -19.93 -47.16
N PHE A 477 -18.25 -19.75 -46.14
CA PHE A 477 -17.90 -18.94 -44.96
C PHE A 477 -16.87 -19.65 -44.07
N VAL A 478 -17.04 -20.96 -43.84
CA VAL A 478 -16.11 -21.76 -43.03
C VAL A 478 -14.77 -21.98 -43.74
N SER A 479 -14.78 -22.17 -45.06
CA SER A 479 -13.53 -22.36 -45.83
C SER A 479 -12.69 -21.06 -45.87
N THR A 480 -13.34 -19.90 -46.04
CA THR A 480 -12.67 -18.59 -46.05
C THR A 480 -12.14 -18.19 -44.68
N PHE A 481 -12.84 -18.57 -43.60
CA PHE A 481 -12.41 -18.32 -42.22
C PHE A 481 -11.21 -19.19 -41.81
N SER A 482 -11.12 -20.44 -42.31
CA SER A 482 -9.98 -21.33 -42.02
C SER A 482 -8.67 -20.89 -42.68
N HIS A 483 -8.74 -20.28 -43.87
CA HIS A 483 -7.55 -19.87 -44.64
C HIS A 483 -6.95 -18.52 -44.22
N ARG A 484 -7.72 -17.63 -43.56
CA ARG A 484 -7.26 -16.27 -43.19
C ARG A 484 -6.80 -16.11 -41.74
N ILE A 485 -6.85 -17.16 -40.91
CA ILE A 485 -6.45 -17.10 -39.49
C ILE A 485 -5.05 -17.70 -39.30
N THR A 486 -4.03 -16.92 -39.61
CA THR A 486 -2.72 -17.09 -38.98
C THR A 486 -2.73 -16.32 -37.66
N GLY A 487 -3.01 -17.02 -36.54
CA GLY A 487 -2.75 -16.47 -35.21
C GLY A 487 -3.86 -16.58 -34.14
N LEU A 488 -4.86 -17.45 -34.27
CA LEU A 488 -5.78 -17.75 -33.16
C LEU A 488 -5.58 -19.17 -32.61
N HIS A 489 -5.87 -19.33 -31.31
CA HIS A 489 -5.64 -20.51 -30.45
C HIS A 489 -5.94 -21.87 -31.10
N HIS A 490 -4.99 -22.80 -30.99
CA HIS A 490 -5.09 -24.22 -31.40
C HIS A 490 -6.39 -24.90 -30.93
N THR A 491 -6.92 -24.49 -29.77
CA THR A 491 -8.13 -25.04 -29.14
C THR A 491 -9.43 -24.77 -29.92
N ILE A 492 -9.57 -23.58 -30.53
CA ILE A 492 -10.78 -23.25 -31.32
C ILE A 492 -10.78 -24.05 -32.63
N LYS A 493 -9.59 -24.20 -33.24
CA LYS A 493 -9.42 -25.02 -34.44
C LYS A 493 -9.71 -26.50 -34.16
N GLN A 494 -9.30 -27.03 -33.01
CA GLN A 494 -9.60 -28.40 -32.57
C GLN A 494 -11.10 -28.62 -32.36
N ASN A 495 -11.82 -27.67 -31.74
CA ASN A 495 -13.27 -27.77 -31.53
C ASN A 495 -14.06 -27.81 -32.85
N PHE A 496 -13.67 -27.00 -33.85
CA PHE A 496 -14.30 -27.04 -35.18
C PHE A 496 -13.97 -28.32 -35.97
N LEU A 497 -12.86 -28.99 -35.68
CA LEU A 497 -12.47 -30.24 -36.33
C LEU A 497 -13.14 -31.48 -35.71
N GLN A 498 -13.55 -31.41 -34.44
CA GLN A 498 -14.14 -32.53 -33.69
C GLN A 498 -15.66 -32.64 -33.83
N HIS A 499 -16.33 -31.63 -34.36
CA HIS A 499 -17.79 -31.58 -34.46
C HIS A 499 -18.22 -31.42 -35.94
N PRO A 500 -19.08 -32.32 -36.48
CA PRO A 500 -19.53 -32.22 -37.86
C PRO A 500 -20.37 -30.95 -38.06
N PRO A 501 -20.37 -30.32 -39.25
CA PRO A 501 -21.11 -29.08 -39.50
C PRO A 501 -22.62 -29.15 -39.17
N SER A 502 -23.20 -30.35 -39.23
CA SER A 502 -24.58 -30.65 -38.83
C SER A 502 -24.87 -30.51 -37.32
N SER A 503 -23.84 -30.43 -36.49
CA SER A 503 -23.94 -30.24 -35.03
C SER A 503 -23.84 -28.77 -34.60
N LEU A 504 -23.66 -27.84 -35.55
CA LEU A 504 -23.61 -26.41 -35.28
C LEU A 504 -24.99 -25.79 -35.58
N ILE A 505 -25.67 -25.32 -34.54
CA ILE A 505 -26.84 -24.45 -34.71
C ILE A 505 -26.31 -23.01 -34.79
N ILE A 506 -26.21 -22.49 -36.01
CA ILE A 506 -25.90 -21.08 -36.24
C ILE A 506 -27.21 -20.30 -36.15
N SER A 507 -27.49 -19.70 -35.00
CA SER A 507 -28.46 -18.61 -34.94
C SER A 507 -27.78 -17.36 -35.49
N GLY A 508 -28.21 -16.87 -36.64
CA GLY A 508 -27.71 -15.60 -37.16
C GLY A 508 -27.91 -14.50 -36.11
N LEU A 509 -26.82 -13.92 -35.62
CA LEU A 509 -26.91 -12.61 -34.96
C LEU A 509 -27.38 -11.64 -36.04
N GLU A 510 -28.53 -11.04 -35.82
CA GLU A 510 -29.12 -10.01 -36.66
C GLU A 510 -28.04 -9.01 -37.11
N SER A 511 -27.70 -9.01 -38.39
CA SER A 511 -26.67 -8.12 -38.93
C SER A 511 -27.31 -6.80 -39.28
N ASN A 512 -27.33 -5.87 -38.33
CA ASN A 512 -27.64 -4.48 -38.63
C ASN A 512 -26.33 -3.68 -38.71
N ASP A 513 -25.94 -3.36 -39.94
CA ASP A 513 -24.67 -2.69 -40.23
C ASP A 513 -24.61 -1.26 -39.68
N ARG A 514 -25.76 -0.69 -39.32
CA ARG A 514 -25.87 0.65 -38.71
C ARG A 514 -25.69 0.65 -37.20
N TRP A 515 -25.52 -0.50 -36.56
CA TRP A 515 -25.31 -0.56 -35.11
C TRP A 515 -23.90 -0.12 -34.70
N THR A 516 -23.85 0.79 -33.74
CA THR A 516 -22.63 1.16 -33.02
C THR A 516 -22.11 -0.01 -32.17
N THR A 517 -20.82 0.03 -31.80
CA THR A 517 -20.20 -0.98 -30.94
C THR A 517 -20.94 -1.16 -29.61
N GLY A 518 -21.48 -0.07 -29.04
CA GLY A 518 -22.25 -0.12 -27.80
C GLY A 518 -23.60 -0.83 -27.94
N GLN A 519 -24.28 -0.66 -29.08
CA GLN A 519 -25.54 -1.33 -29.38
C GLN A 519 -25.35 -2.83 -29.61
N ARG A 520 -24.30 -3.22 -30.34
CA ARG A 520 -23.93 -4.63 -30.56
C ARG A 520 -23.68 -5.37 -29.25
N LYS A 521 -22.88 -4.79 -28.34
CA LYS A 521 -22.60 -5.37 -27.01
C LYS A 521 -23.86 -5.51 -26.14
N ARG A 522 -24.81 -4.59 -26.28
CA ARG A 522 -26.06 -4.62 -25.50
C ARG A 522 -27.01 -5.69 -26.03
N ALA A 523 -27.12 -5.85 -27.34
CA ALA A 523 -27.87 -6.93 -27.97
C ALA A 523 -27.28 -8.31 -27.65
N GLU A 524 -25.95 -8.45 -27.71
CA GLU A 524 -25.23 -9.68 -27.36
C GLU A 524 -25.49 -10.11 -25.91
N LYS A 525 -25.48 -9.16 -24.96
CA LYS A 525 -25.82 -9.43 -23.55
C LYS A 525 -27.24 -9.95 -23.37
N VAL A 526 -28.21 -9.33 -24.01
CA VAL A 526 -29.62 -9.78 -23.95
C VAL A 526 -29.75 -11.17 -24.54
N TRP A 527 -28.97 -11.49 -25.58
CA TRP A 527 -29.00 -12.80 -26.21
C TRP A 527 -28.38 -13.90 -25.34
N ILE A 528 -27.23 -13.62 -24.70
CA ILE A 528 -26.61 -14.51 -23.70
C ILE A 528 -27.56 -14.78 -22.53
N GLU A 529 -28.27 -13.75 -22.08
CA GLU A 529 -29.27 -13.88 -21.01
C GLU A 529 -30.46 -14.76 -21.44
N ARG A 530 -30.94 -14.60 -22.68
CA ARG A 530 -32.03 -15.43 -23.24
C ARG A 530 -31.65 -16.89 -23.45
N LEU A 531 -30.38 -17.19 -23.75
CA LEU A 531 -29.88 -18.56 -23.84
C LEU A 531 -29.68 -19.24 -22.48
N GLY A 532 -29.81 -18.51 -21.37
CA GLY A 532 -29.57 -19.06 -20.03
C GLY A 532 -28.12 -19.47 -19.76
N THR A 533 -27.17 -19.08 -20.60
CA THR A 533 -25.74 -19.40 -20.49
C THR A 533 -25.02 -18.42 -19.56
N THR A 534 -25.48 -18.34 -18.31
CA THR A 534 -24.94 -17.39 -17.32
C THR A 534 -23.60 -17.81 -16.72
N VAL A 535 -23.09 -19.01 -16.98
CA VAL A 535 -21.72 -19.41 -16.59
C VAL A 535 -21.16 -20.45 -17.59
N PRO A 536 -19.91 -20.31 -18.13
CA PRO A 536 -18.96 -19.21 -18.00
C PRO A 536 -18.91 -18.32 -19.27
N ARG A 537 -19.02 -17.01 -19.02
CA ARG A 537 -18.71 -15.81 -19.85
C ARG A 537 -18.31 -16.08 -21.31
N GLY A 538 -19.15 -15.60 -22.23
CA GLY A 538 -18.96 -15.66 -23.68
C GLY A 538 -17.61 -15.12 -24.17
N LEU A 539 -17.26 -15.56 -25.38
CA LEU A 539 -15.94 -15.50 -26.04
C LEU A 539 -15.36 -14.09 -26.32
N ASN A 540 -15.99 -13.01 -25.85
CA ASN A 540 -15.64 -11.63 -26.21
C ASN A 540 -15.20 -10.74 -25.03
N ASP A 541 -14.97 -11.29 -23.84
CA ASP A 541 -14.32 -10.55 -22.75
C ASP A 541 -12.80 -10.75 -22.77
N THR A 542 -12.10 -9.96 -23.60
CA THR A 542 -10.73 -9.48 -23.36
C THR A 542 -10.60 -8.01 -23.66
#